data_AF-A0A7S2FRV1-F1
#
_entry.id   AF-A0A7S2FRV1-F1
#
_cell.length_a   1.000
_cell.length_b   1.000
_cell.length_c   1.000
_cell.angle_alpha   90.00
_cell.angle_beta   90.00
_cell.angle_gamma   90.00
#
_symmetry.space_group_name_H-M   'P 1'
#
loop_
_entity.id
_entity.type
_entity.pdbx_description
1 polymer ?
#
loop_
_entity_poly.entity_id
_entity_poly.type
_entity_poly.pdbx_seq_one_letter_code
_entity_poly.pdbx_strand_id
1 'polypeptide(L)'
;AAKRWPNIRAEADKRVNGFLANESGRDKSNTPDLGRLLISLTLSSQGWGALCYPFLREMLARNVRWVLQKKPRLESTTDPHAASRAERSAQTFEASLTSLRLVAFQIFFLNLVGRPARTTGPDDVLAGYERLLGRPTSKQRTLLQDMAKRTLQLASWHQFFMLAVWEGHGCYGQGQG
;
A
#
# COMPACT_ATOMS: atom_id res chain seq x y z
N ALA A 1 19.65 -4.22 -13.49
CA ALA A 1 18.65 -4.82 -14.42
C ALA A 1 17.89 -3.76 -15.24
N ALA A 2 17.31 -2.71 -14.65
CA ALA A 2 16.53 -1.69 -15.38
C ALA A 2 17.36 -0.88 -16.42
N LYS A 3 18.64 -0.58 -16.15
CA LYS A 3 19.54 0.06 -17.14
C LYS A 3 19.79 -0.78 -18.40
N ARG A 4 19.67 -2.11 -18.29
CA ARG A 4 19.85 -3.06 -19.40
C ARG A 4 18.55 -3.26 -20.19
N TRP A 5 17.41 -2.86 -19.62
CA TRP A 5 16.07 -3.02 -20.19
C TRP A 5 15.22 -1.78 -19.87
N PRO A 6 15.48 -0.62 -20.53
CA PRO A 6 14.79 0.64 -20.24
C PRO A 6 13.27 0.54 -20.37
N ASN A 7 12.79 -0.39 -21.21
CA ASN A 7 11.38 -0.69 -21.41
C ASN A 7 10.65 -1.08 -20.11
N ILE A 8 11.35 -1.66 -19.14
CA ILE A 8 10.73 -2.04 -17.85
C ILE A 8 10.36 -0.80 -17.04
N ARG A 9 11.23 0.22 -17.02
CA ARG A 9 10.93 1.49 -16.34
C ARG A 9 9.83 2.25 -17.06
N ALA A 10 9.91 2.33 -18.39
CA ALA A 10 8.86 2.97 -19.20
C ALA A 10 7.49 2.31 -18.98
N GLU A 11 7.44 0.98 -18.90
CA GLU A 11 6.20 0.25 -18.62
C GLU A 11 5.68 0.49 -17.19
N ALA A 12 6.57 0.54 -16.20
CA ALA A 12 6.20 0.89 -14.84
C ALA A 12 5.61 2.30 -14.74
N ASP A 13 6.26 3.28 -15.39
CA ASP A 13 5.76 4.65 -15.49
C ASP A 13 4.43 4.73 -16.24
N LYS A 14 4.28 4.01 -17.35
CA LYS A 14 3.02 3.94 -18.10
C LYS A 14 1.86 3.47 -17.23
N ARG A 15 2.07 2.41 -16.43
CA ARG A 15 1.04 1.87 -15.51
C ARG A 15 0.68 2.85 -14.41
N VAL A 16 1.68 3.42 -13.74
CA VAL A 16 1.44 4.34 -12.63
C VAL A 16 0.79 5.64 -13.14
N ASN A 17 1.29 6.22 -14.22
CA ASN A 17 0.71 7.43 -14.80
C ASN A 17 -0.69 7.18 -15.36
N GLY A 18 -0.93 6.01 -15.98
CA GLY A 18 -2.26 5.62 -16.42
C GLY A 18 -3.27 5.56 -15.28
N PHE A 19 -2.88 4.96 -14.14
CA PHE A 19 -3.72 4.93 -12.93
C PHE A 19 -3.97 6.33 -12.33
N LEU A 20 -2.96 7.20 -12.37
CA LEU A 20 -3.08 8.56 -11.83
C LEU A 20 -3.94 9.48 -12.71
N ALA A 21 -3.91 9.29 -14.03
CA ALA A 21 -4.51 10.21 -15.00
C ALA A 21 -6.00 10.47 -14.79
N ASN A 22 -6.80 9.43 -14.55
CA ASN A 22 -8.26 9.53 -14.40
C ASN A 22 -8.85 8.25 -13.80
N GLU A 23 -10.16 8.23 -13.59
CA GLU A 23 -10.88 7.08 -13.01
C GLU A 23 -10.91 5.87 -13.95
N SER A 24 -10.99 6.03 -15.28
CA SER A 24 -10.98 4.90 -16.21
C SER A 24 -9.64 4.15 -16.19
N GLY A 25 -8.52 4.84 -16.00
CA GLY A 25 -7.22 4.20 -15.79
C GLY A 25 -7.14 3.33 -14.51
N ARG A 26 -8.06 3.51 -13.57
CA ARG A 26 -8.12 2.78 -12.29
C ARG A 26 -9.04 1.58 -12.34
N ASP A 27 -9.82 1.39 -13.40
CA ASP A 27 -10.75 0.28 -13.46
C ASP A 27 -10.04 -1.08 -13.56
N LYS A 28 -10.81 -2.17 -13.50
CA LYS A 28 -10.27 -3.53 -13.52
C LYS A 28 -9.73 -3.96 -14.89
N SER A 29 -10.11 -3.27 -15.97
CA SER A 29 -9.60 -3.54 -17.32
C SER A 29 -8.20 -2.95 -17.52
N ASN A 30 -7.97 -1.75 -16.99
CA ASN A 30 -6.71 -1.02 -17.12
C ASN A 30 -5.73 -1.34 -16.00
N THR A 31 -6.22 -1.50 -14.77
CA THR A 31 -5.42 -1.87 -13.59
C THR A 31 -6.04 -3.09 -12.89
N PRO A 32 -5.89 -4.31 -13.42
CA PRO A 32 -6.53 -5.50 -12.85
C PRO A 32 -6.05 -5.84 -11.44
N ASP A 33 -4.80 -5.53 -11.11
CA ASP A 33 -4.13 -5.91 -9.86
C ASP A 33 -3.43 -4.70 -9.23
N LEU A 34 -3.98 -4.23 -8.10
CA LEU A 34 -3.43 -3.10 -7.35
C LEU A 34 -2.08 -3.43 -6.66
N GLY A 35 -1.85 -4.69 -6.28
CA GLY A 35 -0.56 -5.10 -5.71
C GLY A 35 0.57 -4.98 -6.73
N ARG A 36 0.30 -5.35 -8.00
CA ARG A 36 1.26 -5.14 -9.10
C ARG A 36 1.54 -3.67 -9.37
N LEU A 37 0.55 -2.79 -9.17
CA LEU A 37 0.75 -1.35 -9.29
C LEU A 37 1.74 -0.82 -8.23
N LEU A 38 1.66 -1.31 -6.98
CA LEU A 38 2.64 -0.98 -5.93
C LEU A 38 4.05 -1.46 -6.28
N ILE A 39 4.17 -2.61 -6.95
CA ILE A 39 5.46 -3.09 -7.45
C ILE A 39 5.99 -2.17 -8.55
N SER A 40 5.15 -1.78 -9.52
CA SER A 40 5.53 -0.82 -10.55
C SER A 40 6.00 0.52 -9.97
N LEU A 41 5.41 0.94 -8.84
CA LEU A 41 5.84 2.14 -8.14
C LEU A 41 7.31 2.08 -7.67
N THR A 42 7.90 0.90 -7.44
CA THR A 42 9.34 0.78 -7.09
C THR A 42 10.28 1.26 -8.20
N LEU A 43 9.82 1.23 -9.45
CA LEU A 43 10.61 1.62 -10.64
C LEU A 43 10.14 2.93 -11.28
N SER A 44 8.94 3.41 -10.93
CA SER A 44 8.38 4.63 -11.51
C SER A 44 9.09 5.89 -11.02
N SER A 45 9.05 6.94 -11.84
CA SER A 45 9.31 8.33 -11.46
C SER A 45 8.36 8.85 -10.35
N GLN A 46 7.13 8.35 -10.28
CA GLN A 46 6.15 8.77 -9.28
C GLN A 46 6.40 8.14 -7.90
N GLY A 47 6.01 8.83 -6.83
CA GLY A 47 6.14 8.35 -5.44
C GLY A 47 4.82 7.88 -4.84
N TRP A 48 4.90 7.28 -3.64
CA TRP A 48 3.71 6.88 -2.88
C TRP A 48 2.80 8.07 -2.56
N GLY A 49 3.33 9.26 -2.25
CA GLY A 49 2.52 10.44 -1.99
C GLY A 49 1.53 10.78 -3.12
N ALA A 50 1.95 10.66 -4.38
CA ALA A 50 1.06 10.89 -5.54
C ALA A 50 0.01 9.77 -5.69
N LEU A 51 0.39 8.53 -5.39
CA LEU A 51 -0.45 7.34 -5.59
C LEU A 51 -1.40 7.07 -4.41
N CYS A 52 -1.05 7.49 -3.20
CA CYS A 52 -1.67 7.06 -1.95
C CYS A 52 -3.20 7.25 -1.95
N TYR A 53 -3.65 8.48 -2.18
CA TYR A 53 -5.08 8.79 -2.17
C TYR A 53 -5.88 8.05 -3.25
N PRO A 54 -5.53 8.13 -4.57
CA PRO A 54 -6.29 7.42 -5.59
C PRO A 54 -6.22 5.89 -5.42
N PHE A 55 -5.11 5.35 -4.91
CA PHE A 55 -4.96 3.94 -4.62
C PHE A 55 -5.90 3.47 -3.50
N LEU A 56 -5.89 4.18 -2.36
CA LEU A 56 -6.72 3.80 -1.21
C LEU A 56 -8.21 3.88 -1.54
N ARG A 57 -8.63 4.91 -2.30
CA ARG A 57 -10.01 5.01 -2.80
C ARG A 57 -10.40 3.81 -3.65
N GLU A 58 -9.58 3.46 -4.64
CA GLU A 58 -9.86 2.34 -5.53
C GLU A 58 -9.84 1.00 -4.79
N MET A 59 -8.88 0.79 -3.88
CA MET A 59 -8.81 -0.40 -3.06
C MET A 59 -10.07 -0.56 -2.18
N LEU A 60 -10.53 0.52 -1.53
CA LEU A 60 -11.74 0.47 -0.72
C LEU A 60 -12.97 0.17 -1.59
N ALA A 61 -13.09 0.81 -2.76
CA ALA A 61 -14.19 0.57 -3.69
C ALA A 61 -14.23 -0.89 -4.18
N ARG A 62 -13.09 -1.46 -4.56
CA ARG A 62 -12.99 -2.87 -5.00
C ARG A 62 -13.32 -3.86 -3.89
N ASN A 63 -13.01 -3.51 -2.63
CA ASN A 63 -13.31 -4.34 -1.49
C ASN A 63 -14.81 -4.41 -1.17
N VAL A 64 -15.62 -3.41 -1.56
CA VAL A 64 -17.07 -3.38 -1.29
C VAL A 64 -17.75 -4.67 -1.74
N ARG A 65 -17.42 -5.19 -2.93
CA ARG A 65 -17.98 -6.46 -3.42
C ARG A 65 -17.78 -7.60 -2.43
N TRP A 66 -16.56 -7.76 -1.91
CA TRP A 66 -16.22 -8.82 -0.96
C TRP A 66 -16.81 -8.58 0.42
N VAL A 67 -16.91 -7.31 0.83
CA VAL A 67 -17.53 -6.90 2.09
C VAL A 67 -19.02 -7.25 2.08
N LEU A 68 -19.76 -6.88 1.04
CA LEU A 68 -21.19 -7.16 0.93
C LEU A 68 -21.47 -8.66 0.83
N GLN A 69 -20.61 -9.43 0.16
CA GLN A 69 -20.71 -10.89 0.15
C GLN A 69 -20.59 -11.51 1.56
N LYS A 70 -19.70 -10.97 2.41
CA LYS A 70 -19.51 -11.46 3.79
C LYS A 70 -20.50 -10.88 4.79
N LYS A 71 -21.00 -9.66 4.55
CA LYS A 71 -21.86 -8.90 5.45
C LYS A 71 -23.00 -8.24 4.64
N PRO A 72 -23.99 -9.01 4.11
CA PRO A 72 -25.04 -8.48 3.24
C PRO A 72 -25.87 -7.35 3.86
N ARG A 73 -26.07 -7.38 5.19
CA ARG A 73 -26.80 -6.34 5.94
C ARG A 73 -26.23 -4.92 5.74
N LEU A 74 -24.98 -4.79 5.30
CA LEU A 74 -24.35 -3.49 5.05
C LEU A 74 -24.84 -2.80 3.77
N GLU A 75 -25.50 -3.52 2.87
CA GLU A 75 -25.99 -3.00 1.57
C GLU A 75 -27.07 -1.93 1.74
N SER A 76 -28.03 -2.16 2.64
CA SER A 76 -29.12 -1.21 2.86
C SER A 76 -28.64 -0.02 3.68
N THR A 77 -28.84 1.21 3.18
CA THR A 77 -28.51 2.46 3.88
C THR A 77 -29.73 3.21 4.40
N THR A 78 -30.93 2.85 3.95
CA THR A 78 -32.19 3.57 4.20
C THR A 78 -33.20 2.77 5.02
N ASP A 79 -32.94 1.48 5.27
CA ASP A 79 -33.82 0.64 6.10
C ASP A 79 -33.76 1.08 7.58
N PRO A 80 -34.89 1.13 8.31
CA PRO A 80 -34.91 1.44 9.75
C PRO A 80 -33.99 0.56 10.61
N HIS A 81 -33.70 -0.67 10.17
CA HIS A 81 -32.81 -1.65 10.81
C HIS A 81 -31.41 -1.69 10.18
N ALA A 82 -31.11 -0.75 9.28
CA ALA A 82 -29.81 -0.67 8.65
C ALA A 82 -28.71 -0.41 9.67
N ALA A 83 -27.52 -0.94 9.41
CA ALA A 83 -26.38 -0.76 10.31
C ALA A 83 -26.08 0.74 10.54
N SER A 84 -25.79 1.11 11.78
CA SER A 84 -25.28 2.45 12.08
C SER A 84 -23.95 2.71 11.36
N ARG A 85 -23.55 3.98 11.22
CA ARG A 85 -22.25 4.33 10.61
C ARG A 85 -21.06 3.65 11.31
N ALA A 86 -21.12 3.54 12.63
CA ALA A 86 -20.07 2.88 13.43
C ALA A 86 -20.02 1.38 13.14
N GLU A 87 -21.17 0.70 13.11
CA GLU A 87 -21.24 -0.73 12.78
C GLU A 87 -20.79 -1.00 11.35
N ARG A 88 -21.19 -0.17 10.37
CA ARG A 88 -20.71 -0.30 8.99
C ARG A 88 -19.20 -0.19 8.91
N SER A 89 -18.62 0.82 9.56
CA SER A 89 -17.18 1.02 9.57
C SER A 89 -16.45 -0.18 10.17
N ALA A 90 -16.90 -0.67 11.34
CA ALA A 90 -16.30 -1.82 12.02
C ALA A 90 -16.43 -3.12 11.21
N GLN A 91 -17.62 -3.41 10.68
CA GLN A 91 -17.84 -4.64 9.90
C GLN A 91 -17.14 -4.61 8.54
N THR A 92 -17.02 -3.43 7.92
CA THR A 92 -16.24 -3.25 6.67
C THR A 92 -14.77 -3.53 6.93
N PHE A 93 -14.23 -3.03 8.04
CA PHE A 93 -12.85 -3.31 8.45
C PHE A 93 -12.62 -4.81 8.65
N GLU A 94 -13.47 -5.44 9.46
CA GLU A 94 -13.41 -6.87 9.77
C GLU A 94 -13.43 -7.71 8.48
N ALA A 95 -14.37 -7.43 7.57
CA ALA A 95 -14.52 -8.15 6.32
C ALA A 95 -13.34 -7.93 5.34
N SER A 96 -12.68 -6.77 5.42
CA SER A 96 -11.55 -6.39 4.56
C SER A 96 -10.19 -6.72 5.15
N LEU A 97 -10.12 -7.19 6.40
CA LEU A 97 -8.88 -7.26 7.19
C LEU A 97 -7.71 -7.95 6.46
N THR A 98 -7.95 -9.08 5.80
CA THR A 98 -6.92 -9.78 5.02
C THR A 98 -6.32 -8.90 3.93
N SER A 99 -7.16 -8.20 3.14
CA SER A 99 -6.69 -7.31 2.08
C SER A 99 -5.93 -6.10 2.64
N LEU A 100 -6.43 -5.52 3.74
CA LEU A 100 -5.79 -4.38 4.40
C LEU A 100 -4.40 -4.74 4.92
N ARG A 101 -4.24 -5.95 5.48
CA ARG A 101 -2.94 -6.47 5.91
C ARG A 101 -1.95 -6.58 4.75
N LEU A 102 -2.37 -7.18 3.63
CA LEU A 102 -1.51 -7.31 2.45
C LEU A 102 -1.07 -5.95 1.91
N VAL A 103 -2.01 -5.01 1.80
CA VAL A 103 -1.73 -3.64 1.33
C VAL A 103 -0.78 -2.91 2.29
N ALA A 104 -1.04 -2.96 3.59
CA ALA A 104 -0.18 -2.32 4.59
C ALA A 104 1.25 -2.86 4.55
N PHE A 105 1.41 -4.19 4.42
CA PHE A 105 2.72 -4.80 4.26
C PHE A 105 3.42 -4.35 2.98
N GLN A 106 2.71 -4.32 1.84
CA GLN A 106 3.27 -3.90 0.56
C GLN A 106 3.71 -2.43 0.57
N ILE A 107 2.90 -1.53 1.16
CA ILE A 107 3.26 -0.11 1.31
C ILE A 107 4.50 0.05 2.20
N PHE A 108 4.56 -0.68 3.31
CA PHE A 108 5.75 -0.62 4.16
C PHE A 108 6.99 -1.17 3.46
N PHE A 109 6.87 -2.31 2.76
CA PHE A 109 7.96 -2.86 1.98
C PHE A 109 8.43 -1.86 0.92
N LEU A 110 7.50 -1.22 0.21
CA LEU A 110 7.81 -0.17 -0.74
C LEU A 110 8.62 0.95 -0.07
N ASN A 111 8.21 1.45 1.09
CA ASN A 111 8.88 2.58 1.75
C ASN A 111 10.19 2.21 2.47
N LEU A 112 10.36 0.97 2.93
CA LEU A 112 11.57 0.52 3.64
C LEU A 112 12.64 -0.03 2.69
N VAL A 113 12.19 -0.70 1.63
CA VAL A 113 13.02 -1.58 0.79
C VAL A 113 13.01 -1.12 -0.66
N GLY A 114 11.83 -0.90 -1.25
CA GLY A 114 11.70 -0.53 -2.66
C GLY A 114 12.10 0.91 -2.98
N ARG A 115 11.84 1.85 -2.06
CA ARG A 115 12.09 3.29 -2.15
C ARG A 115 12.39 3.87 -0.76
N PRO A 116 13.50 3.49 -0.12
CA PRO A 116 13.88 4.01 1.18
C PRO A 116 13.96 5.54 1.18
N ALA A 117 13.62 6.16 2.31
CA ALA A 117 13.83 7.59 2.50
C ALA A 117 15.30 7.96 2.20
N ARG A 118 15.52 9.12 1.55
CA ARG A 118 16.81 9.63 1.06
C ARG A 118 17.35 8.98 -0.23
N THR A 119 16.57 8.14 -0.90
CA THR A 119 16.88 7.75 -2.28
C THR A 119 16.24 8.73 -3.27
N THR A 120 16.97 9.11 -4.32
CA THR A 120 16.46 10.01 -5.37
C THR A 120 15.67 9.25 -6.45
N GLY A 121 15.82 7.93 -6.50
CA GLY A 121 15.08 7.06 -7.40
C GLY A 121 15.57 5.62 -7.40
N PRO A 122 15.05 4.79 -8.33
CA PRO A 122 15.34 3.36 -8.40
C PRO A 122 16.83 3.02 -8.61
N ASP A 123 17.60 3.91 -9.24
CA ASP A 123 19.03 3.71 -9.48
C ASP A 123 19.86 3.76 -8.19
N ASP A 124 19.50 4.64 -7.25
CA ASP A 124 20.15 4.71 -5.93
C ASP A 124 19.86 3.45 -5.10
N VAL A 125 18.61 2.97 -5.18
CA VAL A 125 18.17 1.74 -4.53
C VAL A 125 18.99 0.57 -5.08
N LEU A 126 19.10 0.45 -6.40
CA LEU A 126 19.89 -0.59 -7.06
C LEU A 126 21.37 -0.52 -6.65
N ALA A 127 21.98 0.67 -6.67
CA ALA A 127 23.37 0.85 -6.25
C ALA A 127 23.60 0.43 -4.79
N GLY A 128 22.62 0.68 -3.91
CA GLY A 128 22.62 0.17 -2.54
C GLY A 128 22.63 -1.35 -2.46
N TYR A 129 21.77 -2.01 -3.25
CA TYR A 129 21.76 -3.47 -3.34
C TYR A 129 23.04 -4.06 -3.90
N GLU A 130 23.60 -3.46 -4.94
CA GLU A 130 24.86 -3.92 -5.55
C GLU A 130 26.01 -3.89 -4.54
N ARG A 131 26.13 -2.81 -3.74
CA ARG A 131 27.12 -2.72 -2.65
C ARG A 131 26.94 -3.79 -1.58
N LEU A 132 25.71 -4.25 -1.36
CA LEU A 132 25.37 -5.28 -0.37
C LEU A 132 25.25 -6.68 -0.98
N LEU A 133 25.61 -6.87 -2.25
CA LEU A 133 25.46 -8.13 -2.99
C LEU A 133 24.04 -8.69 -2.89
N GLY A 134 23.04 -7.81 -2.96
CA GLY A 134 21.62 -8.15 -2.85
C GLY A 134 21.11 -8.43 -1.43
N ARG A 135 21.97 -8.35 -0.39
CA ARG A 135 21.57 -8.67 0.98
C ARG A 135 20.92 -7.47 1.69
N PRO A 136 19.81 -7.67 2.42
CA PRO A 136 19.25 -6.61 3.24
C PRO A 136 20.17 -6.33 4.44
N THR A 137 20.20 -5.06 4.88
CA THR A 137 20.90 -4.68 6.11
C THR A 137 20.24 -5.33 7.34
N SER A 138 20.99 -5.50 8.43
CA SER A 138 20.41 -5.97 9.70
C SER A 138 19.24 -5.11 10.16
N LYS A 139 19.33 -3.79 10.00
CA LYS A 139 18.24 -2.85 10.29
C LYS A 139 16.99 -3.13 9.44
N GLN A 140 17.14 -3.32 8.13
CA GLN A 140 16.01 -3.66 7.25
C GLN A 140 15.37 -5.01 7.63
N ARG A 141 16.18 -6.02 8.00
CA ARG A 141 15.65 -7.32 8.46
C ARG A 141 14.79 -7.18 9.71
N THR A 142 15.29 -6.48 10.74
CA THR A 142 14.56 -6.24 11.98
C THR A 142 13.26 -5.47 11.71
N LEU A 143 13.35 -4.36 10.97
CA LEU A 143 12.18 -3.54 10.66
C LEU A 143 11.13 -4.28 9.84
N LEU A 144 11.54 -5.13 8.90
CA LEU A 144 10.62 -5.94 8.11
C LEU A 144 9.92 -7.01 8.94
N GLN A 145 10.64 -7.67 9.85
CA GLN A 145 10.06 -8.64 10.79
C GLN A 145 9.06 -7.98 11.74
N ASP A 146 9.42 -6.82 12.31
CA ASP A 146 8.54 -6.06 13.19
C ASP A 146 7.27 -5.60 12.47
N MET A 147 7.40 -5.13 11.23
CA MET A 147 6.24 -4.77 10.44
C MET A 147 5.34 -5.96 10.12
N ALA A 148 5.92 -7.11 9.76
CA ALA A 148 5.12 -8.31 9.52
C ALA A 148 4.26 -8.66 10.74
N LYS A 149 4.83 -8.60 11.95
CA LYS A 149 4.09 -8.79 13.20
C LYS A 149 2.99 -7.73 13.40
N ARG A 150 3.32 -6.44 13.24
CA ARG A 150 2.35 -5.34 13.39
C ARG A 150 1.17 -5.46 12.42
N THR A 151 1.47 -5.84 11.18
CA THR A 151 0.46 -6.05 10.14
C THR A 151 -0.47 -7.20 10.52
N LEU A 152 0.07 -8.31 11.04
CA LEU A 152 -0.75 -9.42 11.54
C LEU A 152 -1.63 -9.05 12.74
N GLN A 153 -1.22 -8.05 13.52
CA GLN A 153 -1.97 -7.53 14.69
C GLN A 153 -2.91 -6.37 14.35
N LEU A 154 -3.03 -5.98 13.08
CA LEU A 154 -3.88 -4.89 12.64
C LEU A 154 -5.33 -5.10 13.12
N ALA A 155 -5.88 -4.12 13.83
CA ALA A 155 -7.17 -4.22 14.52
C ALA A 155 -8.11 -3.01 14.31
N SER A 156 -7.66 -1.93 13.68
CA SER A 156 -8.53 -0.77 13.39
C SER A 156 -8.15 0.00 12.14
N TRP A 157 -9.12 0.78 11.62
CA TRP A 157 -8.88 1.75 10.54
C TRP A 157 -7.78 2.74 10.88
N HIS A 158 -7.75 3.25 12.11
CA HIS A 158 -6.73 4.19 12.56
C HIS A 158 -5.32 3.57 12.42
N GLN A 159 -5.12 2.35 12.90
CA GLN A 159 -3.84 1.65 12.74
C GLN A 159 -3.49 1.43 11.26
N PHE A 160 -4.47 1.10 10.43
CA PHE A 160 -4.24 0.91 8.99
C PHE A 160 -3.77 2.20 8.32
N PHE A 161 -4.46 3.32 8.56
CA PHE A 161 -4.08 4.60 7.96
C PHE A 161 -2.77 5.14 8.50
N MET A 162 -2.44 4.88 9.78
CA MET A 162 -1.11 5.18 10.33
C MET A 162 0.01 4.45 9.57
N LEU A 163 -0.25 3.24 9.04
CA LEU A 163 0.72 2.51 8.23
C LEU A 163 0.71 2.95 6.76
N ALA A 164 -0.46 3.27 6.22
CA ALA A 164 -0.65 3.52 4.79
C ALA A 164 -0.38 4.98 4.37
N VAL A 165 -0.62 5.96 5.24
CA VAL A 165 -0.61 7.40 4.88
C VAL A 165 0.61 8.13 5.45
N TRP A 166 1.25 7.60 6.49
CA TRP A 166 2.29 8.32 7.21
C TRP A 166 3.61 8.38 6.42
N GLU A 167 3.90 9.57 5.89
CA GLU A 167 5.21 9.95 5.37
C GLU A 167 6.10 10.41 6.54
N GLY A 168 7.22 9.73 6.75
CA GLY A 168 8.34 10.27 7.52
C GLY A 168 8.66 9.51 8.79
N HIS A 169 9.80 8.84 8.79
CA HIS A 169 10.48 8.31 9.96
C HIS A 169 10.52 9.30 11.15
N GLY A 170 9.67 9.07 12.15
CA GLY A 170 9.85 9.55 13.52
C GLY A 170 10.14 8.36 14.43
N CYS A 171 11.31 8.34 15.03
CA CYS A 171 11.75 7.36 16.01
C CYS A 171 10.67 7.04 17.05
N TYR A 172 10.18 5.79 17.11
CA TYR A 172 9.68 5.25 18.38
C TYR A 172 10.90 4.75 19.14
N GLY A 173 11.49 5.69 19.89
CA GLY A 173 12.74 5.51 20.61
C GLY A 173 13.34 6.83 21.11
N GLN A 174 12.52 7.84 21.39
CA GLN A 174 12.83 8.86 22.39
C GLN A 174 11.55 9.20 23.16
N GLY A 175 11.46 8.61 24.35
CA GLY A 175 10.58 9.00 25.44
C GLY A 175 11.38 8.69 26.70
N GLN A 176 12.11 9.69 27.18
CA GLN A 176 12.73 9.69 28.49
C GLN A 176 11.65 9.65 29.57
N GLY A 177 11.97 8.91 30.64
CA GLY A 177 11.24 8.73 31.88
C GLY A 177 11.99 7.68 32.69
#